data_AF-A0AAJ2DS71-F1
#
_entry.id   AF-A0AAJ2DS71-F1
#
_cell.length_a   1.000
_cell.length_b   1.000
_cell.length_c   1.000
_cell.angle_alpha   90.00
_cell.angle_beta   90.00
_cell.angle_gamma   90.00
#
_symmetry.space_group_name_H-M   'P 1'
#
loop_
_entity.id
_entity.type
_entity.pdbx_description
1 polymer ?
#
loop_
_entity_poly.entity_id
_entity_poly.type
_entity_poly.pdbx_seq_one_letter_code
_entity_poly.pdbx_strand_id
1 'polypeptide(L)'
;MIGKKRAYRFLSRRSCWRLAMLYREGLADGRWTTQLGALSTLGVSQGDLSLALQLEKLPEPIVDLFEDRIEISSHTVRVIRHTIIHDGLSTVLSRVQRSGVPSKTLSNKGVLRVIKGQALGSKKMLRRSGQDLEKIVARPLDLPAHIAERYYLGVKQGEWDSFSACAKALHISRRNISDAVAISELPVSIRHLFGVQALTLCVGRKLLALKRELGIDELLLRALCKESMLDVVGRTADNILLELNDEDIGPLDLRRVRIKKGRGSNRLVIECKDAALLFRYRHEMEGAIHKVLRRRLRDPESFEVIRDSLGTRRSVLPR
;
A
#
# COMPACT_ATOMS: atom_id res chain seq x y z
N MET A 1 17.93 -8.14 -54.65
CA MET A 1 17.25 -9.35 -54.15
C MET A 1 15.97 -8.94 -53.43
N ILE A 2 14.83 -9.06 -54.10
CA ILE A 2 13.52 -8.63 -53.58
C ILE A 2 12.94 -9.79 -52.76
N GLY A 3 12.88 -9.62 -51.44
CA GLY A 3 12.35 -10.61 -50.50
C GLY A 3 10.87 -10.88 -50.78
N LYS A 4 10.58 -12.12 -51.19
CA LYS A 4 9.22 -12.63 -51.45
C LYS A 4 8.35 -12.50 -50.19
N LYS A 5 7.34 -11.62 -50.24
CA LYS A 5 6.26 -11.51 -49.24
C LYS A 5 5.53 -12.85 -49.14
N ARG A 6 5.65 -13.54 -48.00
CA ARG A 6 4.96 -14.81 -47.73
C ARG A 6 3.46 -14.58 -47.51
N ALA A 7 2.65 -15.22 -48.36
CA ALA A 7 1.30 -15.75 -48.16
C ALA A 7 0.27 -14.95 -47.31
N TYR A 8 -0.41 -13.98 -47.94
CA TYR A 8 -1.63 -13.31 -47.47
C TYR A 8 -2.90 -14.21 -47.38
N ARG A 9 -2.79 -15.53 -47.60
CA ARG A 9 -3.94 -16.39 -47.93
C ARG A 9 -4.83 -16.83 -46.74
N PHE A 10 -4.40 -16.64 -45.49
CA PHE A 10 -5.21 -17.06 -44.32
C PHE A 10 -5.70 -15.91 -43.41
N LEU A 11 -5.07 -14.74 -43.45
CA LEU A 11 -5.48 -13.58 -42.64
C LEU A 11 -6.79 -12.92 -43.16
N SER A 12 -7.08 -13.08 -44.45
CA SER A 12 -8.18 -12.38 -45.11
C SER A 12 -9.59 -12.86 -44.74
N ARG A 13 -9.78 -14.07 -44.21
CA ARG A 13 -11.13 -14.59 -43.91
C ARG A 13 -11.71 -14.11 -42.58
N ARG A 14 -10.89 -13.53 -41.69
CA ARG A 14 -11.30 -13.13 -40.34
C ARG A 14 -11.17 -11.63 -40.05
N SER A 15 -10.82 -10.83 -41.05
CA SER A 15 -10.77 -9.38 -40.88
C SER A 15 -12.18 -8.81 -40.75
N CYS A 16 -12.46 -8.09 -39.66
CA CYS A 16 -13.75 -7.44 -39.43
C CYS A 16 -14.08 -6.42 -40.52
N TRP A 17 -13.08 -5.70 -41.02
CA TRP A 17 -13.28 -4.69 -42.06
C TRP A 17 -13.81 -5.31 -43.36
N ARG A 18 -13.20 -6.40 -43.84
CA ARG A 18 -13.67 -7.11 -45.04
C ARG A 18 -15.05 -7.74 -44.84
N LEU A 19 -15.33 -8.27 -43.65
CA LEU A 19 -16.65 -8.82 -43.32
C LEU A 19 -17.75 -7.75 -43.35
N ALA A 20 -17.49 -6.57 -42.76
CA ALA A 20 -18.42 -5.44 -42.80
C ALA A 20 -18.63 -4.91 -44.24
N MET A 21 -17.56 -4.82 -45.04
CA MET A 21 -17.65 -4.41 -46.43
C MET A 21 -18.47 -5.39 -47.29
N LEU A 22 -18.17 -6.69 -47.23
CA LEU A 22 -18.92 -7.72 -47.95
C LEU A 22 -20.40 -7.73 -47.53
N TYR A 23 -20.68 -7.44 -46.26
CA TYR A 23 -22.06 -7.30 -45.78
C TYR A 23 -22.80 -6.11 -46.38
N ARG A 24 -22.15 -4.96 -46.49
CA ARG A 24 -22.75 -3.77 -47.12
C ARG A 24 -22.93 -3.95 -48.62
N GLU A 25 -21.95 -4.52 -49.32
CA GLU A 25 -22.07 -4.84 -50.76
C GLU A 25 -23.19 -5.86 -51.00
N GLY A 26 -23.27 -6.91 -50.17
CA GLY A 26 -24.34 -7.91 -50.27
C GLY A 26 -25.74 -7.34 -50.03
N LEU A 27 -25.87 -6.36 -49.13
CA LEU A 27 -27.11 -5.61 -48.92
C LEU A 27 -27.42 -4.69 -50.12
N ALA A 28 -26.43 -3.96 -50.63
CA ALA A 28 -26.60 -3.02 -51.73
C ALA A 28 -26.98 -3.72 -53.04
N ASP A 29 -26.38 -4.87 -53.32
CA ASP A 29 -26.66 -5.69 -54.50
C ASP A 29 -27.96 -6.50 -54.37
N GLY A 30 -28.69 -6.37 -53.26
CA GLY A 30 -29.89 -7.15 -52.97
C GLY A 30 -29.65 -8.65 -52.78
N ARG A 31 -28.37 -9.08 -52.69
CA ARG A 31 -28.01 -10.48 -52.44
C ARG A 31 -28.56 -10.94 -51.10
N TRP A 32 -28.57 -10.06 -50.10
CA TRP A 32 -28.97 -10.35 -48.73
C TRP A 32 -30.13 -9.45 -48.33
N THR A 33 -31.25 -10.01 -47.87
CA THR A 33 -32.40 -9.26 -47.33
C THR A 33 -32.44 -9.28 -45.81
N THR A 34 -31.74 -10.24 -45.19
CA THR A 34 -31.67 -10.43 -43.75
C THR A 34 -30.25 -10.72 -43.31
N GLN A 35 -29.93 -10.36 -42.06
CA GLN A 35 -28.64 -10.68 -41.46
C GLN A 35 -28.42 -12.20 -41.36
N LEU A 36 -29.48 -13.00 -41.21
CA LEU A 36 -29.36 -14.45 -41.14
C LEU A 36 -28.86 -15.06 -42.47
N GLY A 37 -29.39 -14.59 -43.61
CA GLY A 37 -28.95 -15.04 -44.94
C GLY A 37 -27.51 -14.62 -45.27
N ALA A 38 -27.07 -13.50 -44.72
CA ALA A 38 -25.67 -13.07 -44.79
C ALA A 38 -24.72 -14.03 -44.05
N LEU A 39 -25.11 -14.46 -42.84
CA LEU A 39 -24.28 -15.32 -41.99
C LEU A 39 -24.00 -16.68 -42.62
N SER A 40 -25.04 -17.31 -43.20
CA SER A 40 -24.88 -18.61 -43.87
C SER A 40 -24.00 -18.50 -45.11
N THR A 41 -24.16 -17.43 -45.90
CA THR A 41 -23.39 -17.21 -47.13
C THR A 41 -21.93 -16.84 -46.85
N LEU A 42 -21.68 -16.07 -45.79
CA LEU A 42 -20.32 -15.68 -45.38
C LEU A 42 -19.60 -16.76 -44.56
N GLY A 43 -20.34 -17.72 -44.00
CA GLY A 43 -19.79 -18.76 -43.13
C GLY A 43 -19.21 -18.20 -41.81
N VAL A 44 -19.85 -17.18 -41.24
CA VAL A 44 -19.38 -16.51 -40.00
C VAL A 44 -20.44 -16.55 -38.89
N SER A 45 -19.99 -16.43 -37.64
CA SER A 45 -20.90 -16.36 -36.49
C SER A 45 -21.64 -15.02 -36.43
N GLN A 46 -22.83 -15.01 -35.83
CA GLN A 46 -23.58 -13.77 -35.57
C GLN A 46 -22.75 -12.77 -34.74
N GLY A 47 -21.98 -13.28 -33.76
CA GLY A 47 -21.11 -12.47 -32.91
C GLY A 47 -19.99 -11.78 -33.69
N ASP A 48 -19.34 -12.51 -34.62
CA ASP A 48 -18.28 -11.94 -35.45
C ASP A 48 -18.81 -10.88 -36.43
N LEU A 49 -19.98 -11.11 -37.04
CA LEU A 49 -20.62 -10.12 -37.90
C LEU A 49 -21.04 -8.88 -37.10
N SER A 50 -21.62 -9.05 -35.91
CA SER A 50 -21.98 -7.94 -35.02
C SER A 50 -20.75 -7.11 -34.61
N LEU A 51 -19.65 -7.77 -34.25
CA LEU A 51 -18.38 -7.08 -33.96
C LEU A 51 -17.79 -6.40 -35.20
N ALA A 52 -17.92 -7.00 -36.38
CA ALA A 52 -17.48 -6.39 -37.63
C ALA A 52 -18.25 -5.10 -37.93
N LEU A 53 -19.56 -5.08 -37.77
CA LEU A 53 -20.38 -3.86 -37.96
C LEU A 53 -20.08 -2.80 -36.89
N GLN A 54 -19.67 -3.20 -35.70
CA GLN A 54 -19.28 -2.27 -34.64
C GLN A 54 -17.91 -1.64 -34.85
N LEU A 55 -17.07 -2.17 -35.76
CA LEU A 55 -15.81 -1.55 -36.14
C LEU A 55 -16.03 -0.13 -36.68
N GLU A 56 -17.11 0.09 -37.44
CA GLU A 56 -17.46 1.41 -37.99
C GLU A 56 -17.85 2.43 -36.91
N LYS A 57 -18.25 1.95 -35.73
CA LYS A 57 -18.57 2.81 -34.57
C LYS A 57 -17.33 3.16 -33.76
N LEU A 58 -16.15 2.64 -34.10
CA LEU A 58 -14.91 3.02 -33.42
C LEU A 58 -14.45 4.39 -33.92
N PRO A 59 -13.95 5.26 -33.01
CA PRO A 59 -13.37 6.54 -33.39
C PRO A 59 -12.22 6.37 -34.40
N GLU A 60 -12.18 7.23 -35.43
CA GLU A 60 -11.12 7.25 -36.44
C GLU A 60 -9.70 7.29 -35.84
N PRO A 61 -9.41 8.07 -34.77
CA PRO A 61 -8.07 8.09 -34.18
C PRO A 61 -7.59 6.72 -33.69
N ILE A 62 -8.51 5.80 -33.38
CA ILE A 62 -8.17 4.43 -32.95
C ILE A 62 -7.96 3.53 -34.17
N VAL A 63 -8.79 3.68 -35.20
CA VAL A 63 -8.69 2.91 -36.44
C VAL A 63 -7.42 3.25 -37.20
N ASP A 64 -7.02 4.52 -37.18
CA ASP A 64 -5.83 5.01 -37.87
C ASP A 64 -4.51 4.64 -37.16
N LEU A 65 -4.56 3.98 -36.00
CA LEU A 65 -3.36 3.41 -35.38
C LEU A 65 -2.89 2.11 -36.05
N PHE A 66 -3.78 1.43 -36.77
CA PHE A 66 -3.49 0.17 -37.41
C PHE A 66 -2.78 0.40 -38.75
N GLU A 67 -1.73 -0.38 -39.01
CA GLU A 67 -0.96 -0.32 -40.27
C GLU A 67 -1.85 -0.66 -41.48
N ASP A 68 -2.72 -1.65 -41.34
CA ASP A 68 -3.71 -2.04 -42.34
C ASP A 68 -5.05 -2.36 -41.64
N ARG A 69 -6.15 -1.80 -42.16
CA ARG A 69 -7.51 -2.04 -41.64
C ARG A 69 -7.92 -3.51 -41.76
N ILE A 70 -7.27 -4.27 -42.65
CA ILE A 70 -7.45 -5.71 -42.82
C ILE A 70 -6.92 -6.48 -41.60
N GLU A 71 -6.02 -5.92 -40.81
CA GLU A 71 -5.50 -6.59 -39.61
C GLU A 71 -6.47 -6.59 -38.43
N ILE A 72 -7.54 -5.77 -38.48
CA ILE A 72 -8.48 -5.63 -37.37
C ILE A 72 -9.39 -6.87 -37.30
N SER A 73 -9.14 -7.71 -36.31
CA SER A 73 -9.92 -8.93 -36.03
C SER A 73 -11.08 -8.67 -35.06
N SER A 74 -12.04 -9.61 -34.98
CA SER A 74 -13.16 -9.53 -34.02
C SER A 74 -12.68 -9.48 -32.57
N HIS A 75 -11.60 -10.19 -32.25
CA HIS A 75 -10.94 -10.11 -30.94
C HIS A 75 -10.42 -8.69 -30.66
N THR A 76 -9.77 -8.06 -31.64
CA THR A 76 -9.24 -6.69 -31.52
C THR A 76 -10.38 -5.71 -31.22
N VAL A 77 -11.46 -5.74 -32.00
CA VAL A 77 -12.63 -4.87 -31.78
C VAL A 77 -13.24 -5.08 -30.40
N ARG A 78 -13.40 -6.34 -29.98
CA ARG A 78 -13.93 -6.69 -28.66
C ARG A 78 -13.07 -6.09 -27.54
N VAL A 79 -11.75 -6.21 -27.65
CA VAL A 79 -10.82 -5.66 -26.65
C VAL A 79 -10.90 -4.14 -26.59
N ILE A 80 -10.91 -3.46 -27.74
CA ILE A 80 -11.02 -2.00 -27.80
C ILE A 80 -12.30 -1.52 -27.15
N ARG A 81 -13.44 -2.11 -27.51
CA ARG A 81 -14.74 -1.74 -26.93
C ARG A 81 -14.77 -1.97 -25.43
N HIS A 82 -14.25 -3.10 -24.97
CA HIS A 82 -14.19 -3.40 -23.54
C HIS A 82 -13.35 -2.35 -22.79
N THR A 83 -12.21 -1.94 -23.35
CA THR A 83 -11.39 -0.87 -22.76
C THR A 83 -12.09 0.49 -22.79
N ILE A 84 -12.84 0.82 -23.85
CA ILE A 84 -13.62 2.07 -23.90
C ILE A 84 -14.73 2.07 -22.85
N ILE A 85 -15.43 0.94 -22.65
CA ILE A 85 -16.49 0.80 -21.64
C ILE A 85 -15.90 0.97 -20.22
N HIS A 86 -14.73 0.40 -19.97
CA HIS A 86 -14.12 0.40 -18.64
C HIS A 86 -13.42 1.73 -18.30
N ASP A 87 -12.63 2.27 -19.22
CA ASP A 87 -11.76 3.43 -18.95
C ASP A 87 -12.36 4.76 -19.42
N GLY A 88 -13.42 4.71 -20.23
CA GLY A 88 -14.01 5.85 -20.90
C GLY A 88 -13.29 6.22 -22.20
N LEU A 89 -14.07 6.71 -23.17
CA LEU A 89 -13.56 7.07 -24.51
C LEU A 89 -12.50 8.18 -24.47
N SER A 90 -12.70 9.21 -23.65
CA SER A 90 -11.79 10.36 -23.50
C SER A 90 -10.40 9.94 -23.01
N THR A 91 -10.36 9.01 -22.04
CA THR A 91 -9.12 8.43 -21.51
C THR A 91 -8.37 7.65 -22.58
N VAL A 92 -9.08 6.82 -23.36
CA VAL A 92 -8.48 6.03 -24.44
C VAL A 92 -7.90 6.96 -25.52
N LEU A 93 -8.66 7.97 -25.97
CA LEU A 93 -8.16 8.94 -26.96
C LEU A 93 -6.95 9.73 -26.45
N SER A 94 -6.95 10.12 -25.17
CA SER A 94 -5.80 10.79 -24.56
C SER A 94 -4.54 9.92 -24.58
N ARG A 95 -4.67 8.61 -24.34
CA ARG A 95 -3.53 7.66 -24.44
C ARG A 95 -3.01 7.53 -25.87
N VAL A 96 -3.92 7.48 -26.83
CA VAL A 96 -3.59 7.43 -28.26
C VAL A 96 -2.80 8.68 -28.66
N GLN A 97 -3.29 9.88 -28.31
CA GLN A 97 -2.61 11.14 -28.60
C GLN A 97 -1.23 11.23 -27.93
N ARG A 98 -1.13 10.87 -26.64
CA ARG A 98 0.14 10.89 -25.89
C ARG A 98 1.18 9.89 -26.38
N SER A 99 0.76 8.84 -27.07
CA SER A 99 1.71 7.84 -27.58
C SER A 99 2.70 8.43 -28.59
N GLY A 100 2.35 9.55 -29.24
CA GLY A 100 3.23 10.27 -30.18
C GLY A 100 3.65 9.43 -31.39
N VAL A 101 3.04 8.25 -31.58
CA VAL A 101 3.41 7.34 -32.66
C VAL A 101 2.74 7.84 -33.94
N PRO A 102 3.49 8.10 -35.02
CA PRO A 102 2.88 8.44 -36.30
C PRO A 102 1.96 7.31 -36.76
N SER A 103 0.81 7.70 -37.30
CA SER A 103 -0.38 6.91 -37.64
C SER A 103 -0.20 5.68 -38.57
N LYS A 104 0.99 5.12 -38.73
CA LYS A 104 1.27 4.09 -39.77
C LYS A 104 2.23 2.95 -39.36
N THR A 105 2.59 2.77 -38.09
CA THR A 105 3.68 1.81 -37.77
C THR A 105 3.46 0.89 -36.56
N LEU A 106 2.23 0.74 -36.06
CA LEU A 106 1.97 -0.18 -34.96
C LEU A 106 1.31 -1.47 -35.44
N SER A 107 2.01 -2.59 -35.19
CA SER A 107 1.39 -3.91 -35.23
C SER A 107 0.13 -3.95 -34.35
N ASN A 108 -0.85 -4.79 -34.69
CA ASN A 108 -2.05 -5.06 -33.87
C ASN A 108 -1.78 -5.13 -32.35
N LYS A 109 -0.71 -5.83 -31.96
CA LYS A 109 -0.33 -6.00 -30.55
C LYS A 109 0.18 -4.70 -29.92
N GLY A 110 0.86 -3.86 -30.70
CA GLY A 110 1.30 -2.53 -30.30
C GLY A 110 0.12 -1.58 -30.09
N VAL A 111 -0.85 -1.58 -31.01
CA VAL A 111 -2.08 -0.77 -30.90
C VAL A 111 -2.86 -1.14 -29.63
N LEU A 112 -3.10 -2.44 -29.42
CA LEU A 112 -3.80 -2.91 -28.23
C LEU A 112 -3.07 -2.56 -26.92
N ARG A 113 -1.73 -2.53 -26.94
CA ARG A 113 -0.94 -2.08 -25.79
C ARG A 113 -1.14 -0.59 -25.51
N VAL A 114 -1.08 0.26 -26.53
CA VAL A 114 -1.33 1.70 -26.39
C VAL A 114 -2.75 1.95 -25.84
N ILE A 115 -3.76 1.29 -26.40
CA ILE A 115 -5.16 1.44 -25.98
C ILE A 115 -5.35 1.01 -24.51
N LYS A 116 -4.70 -0.09 -24.11
CA LYS A 116 -4.70 -0.58 -22.71
C LYS A 116 -3.82 0.24 -21.75
N GLY A 117 -3.19 1.33 -22.20
CA GLY A 117 -2.28 2.13 -21.35
C GLY A 117 -0.91 1.46 -21.10
N GLN A 118 -0.60 0.36 -21.78
CA GLN A 118 0.67 -0.35 -21.68
C GLN A 118 1.70 0.30 -22.60
N ALA A 119 2.24 1.46 -22.20
CA ALA A 119 3.14 2.27 -23.01
C ALA A 119 4.29 1.46 -23.65
N LEU A 120 4.48 1.64 -24.97
CA LEU A 120 5.54 1.03 -25.79
C LEU A 120 6.97 1.48 -25.40
N GLY A 121 7.10 2.49 -24.54
CA GLY A 121 8.38 3.10 -24.13
C GLY A 121 9.02 2.56 -22.84
N SER A 122 8.30 1.78 -22.02
CA SER A 122 8.78 1.36 -20.68
C SER A 122 10.04 0.48 -20.72
N LYS A 123 10.35 -0.18 -21.85
CA LYS A 123 11.60 -0.95 -22.01
C LYS A 123 12.80 -0.15 -22.55
N LYS A 124 12.58 0.97 -23.24
CA LYS A 124 13.69 1.75 -23.85
C LYS A 124 14.12 2.94 -22.99
N MET A 125 13.25 3.51 -22.16
CA MET A 125 13.64 4.60 -21.27
C MET A 125 14.42 4.14 -20.03
N LEU A 126 14.25 2.89 -19.57
CA LEU A 126 15.00 2.34 -18.43
C LEU A 126 16.46 1.97 -18.73
N ARG A 127 16.92 2.04 -20.00
CA ARG A 127 18.32 1.71 -20.35
C ARG A 127 19.26 2.90 -20.42
N ARG A 128 18.79 4.13 -20.18
CA ARG A 128 19.65 5.33 -20.15
C ARG A 128 20.12 5.77 -18.76
N SER A 129 19.58 5.21 -17.67
CA SER A 129 20.20 5.34 -16.35
C SER A 129 21.03 4.10 -16.04
N GLY A 130 22.10 3.90 -16.82
CA GLY A 130 23.22 3.06 -16.41
C GLY A 130 23.96 3.75 -15.26
N GLN A 131 23.40 3.66 -14.05
CA GLN A 131 24.12 3.95 -12.81
C GLN A 131 23.94 2.76 -11.86
N ASP A 132 25.00 1.96 -11.87
CA ASP A 132 25.52 1.11 -10.80
C ASP A 132 24.55 0.16 -10.11
N LEU A 133 24.61 -1.10 -10.56
CA LEU A 133 24.19 -2.28 -9.79
C LEU A 133 24.86 -2.34 -8.40
N GLU A 134 25.99 -1.66 -8.21
CA GLU A 134 26.75 -1.64 -6.94
C GLU A 134 26.21 -0.62 -5.90
N LYS A 135 25.30 0.30 -6.27
CA LYS A 135 24.60 1.17 -5.30
C LYS A 135 23.35 0.53 -4.67
N ILE A 136 22.98 -0.68 -5.07
CA ILE A 136 21.80 -1.39 -4.54
C ILE A 136 21.99 -1.79 -3.06
N VAL A 137 23.24 -1.80 -2.55
CA VAL A 137 23.56 -2.13 -1.16
C VAL A 137 23.32 -0.95 -0.19
N ALA A 138 23.02 0.25 -0.69
CA ALA A 138 22.67 1.42 0.13
C ALA A 138 21.30 1.99 -0.24
N ARG A 139 20.30 1.14 -0.55
CA ARG A 139 18.91 1.62 -0.63
C ARG A 139 18.51 2.15 0.75
N PRO A 140 18.12 3.43 0.90
CA PRO A 140 17.50 3.89 2.13
C PRO A 140 16.33 2.97 2.41
N LEU A 141 16.22 2.46 3.64
CA LEU A 141 15.10 1.62 4.10
C LEU A 141 13.82 2.15 3.45
N ASP A 142 13.22 1.36 2.54
CA ASP A 142 12.06 1.78 1.75
C ASP A 142 10.86 1.91 2.73
N LEU A 143 10.78 3.06 3.40
CA LEU A 143 9.72 3.39 4.34
C LEU A 143 8.39 3.43 3.58
N PRO A 144 7.29 2.95 4.18
CA PRO A 144 5.96 2.98 3.58
C PRO A 144 5.60 4.35 2.97
N ALA A 145 5.93 5.43 3.67
CA ALA A 145 5.67 6.80 3.19
C ALA A 145 6.33 7.08 1.83
N HIS A 146 7.62 6.75 1.67
CA HIS A 146 8.35 6.98 0.41
C HIS A 146 7.88 6.06 -0.72
N ILE A 147 7.44 4.84 -0.40
CA ILE A 147 6.88 3.93 -1.42
C ILE A 147 5.54 4.49 -1.92
N ALA A 148 4.67 4.91 -1.01
CA ALA A 148 3.36 5.46 -1.35
C ALA A 148 3.48 6.77 -2.15
N GLU A 149 4.35 7.68 -1.72
CA GLU A 149 4.62 8.94 -2.42
C GLU A 149 5.08 8.69 -3.87
N ARG A 150 6.07 7.81 -4.06
CA ARG A 150 6.52 7.43 -5.41
C ARG A 150 5.36 6.84 -6.22
N TYR A 151 4.58 5.94 -5.63
CA TYR A 151 3.42 5.36 -6.33
C TYR A 151 2.45 6.43 -6.83
N TYR A 152 2.00 7.35 -5.96
CA TYR A 152 1.07 8.41 -6.37
C TYR A 152 1.68 9.40 -7.37
N LEU A 153 2.97 9.73 -7.23
CA LEU A 153 3.69 10.58 -8.18
C LEU A 153 3.73 9.94 -9.58
N GLY A 154 4.11 8.66 -9.66
CA GLY A 154 4.16 7.93 -10.93
C GLY A 154 2.77 7.71 -11.55
N VAL A 155 1.71 7.56 -10.74
CA VAL A 155 0.33 7.56 -11.24
C VAL A 155 -0.04 8.93 -11.83
N LYS A 156 0.29 10.03 -11.13
CA LYS A 156 0.02 11.41 -11.61
C LYS A 156 0.78 11.72 -12.90
N GLN A 157 2.00 11.22 -13.04
CA GLN A 157 2.84 11.38 -14.23
C GLN A 157 2.49 10.40 -15.36
N GLY A 158 1.65 9.39 -15.10
CA GLY A 158 1.27 8.37 -16.07
C GLY A 158 2.37 7.34 -16.35
N GLU A 159 3.36 7.19 -15.46
CA GLU A 159 4.41 6.17 -15.55
C GLU A 159 3.86 4.77 -15.32
N TRP A 160 2.85 4.65 -14.46
CA TRP A 160 2.11 3.42 -14.19
C TRP A 160 0.67 3.70 -13.82
N ASP A 161 -0.19 2.71 -14.06
CA ASP A 161 -1.64 2.74 -13.81
C ASP A 161 -2.08 1.71 -12.75
N SER A 162 -1.16 0.90 -12.25
CA SER A 162 -1.46 -0.25 -11.41
C SER A 162 -0.31 -0.57 -10.46
N PHE A 163 -0.62 -1.19 -9.32
CA PHE A 163 0.41 -1.67 -8.39
C PHE A 163 1.39 -2.63 -9.04
N SER A 164 0.93 -3.44 -10.00
CA SER A 164 1.78 -4.38 -10.74
C SER A 164 2.77 -3.69 -11.68
N ALA A 165 2.38 -2.57 -12.29
CA ALA A 165 3.28 -1.76 -13.13
C ALA A 165 4.31 -1.02 -12.27
N CYS A 166 3.87 -0.39 -11.17
CA CYS A 166 4.76 0.23 -10.19
C CYS A 166 5.76 -0.78 -9.58
N ALA A 167 5.30 -1.98 -9.22
CA ALA A 167 6.14 -3.05 -8.68
C ALA A 167 7.31 -3.41 -9.63
N LYS A 168 7.01 -3.51 -10.92
CA LYS A 168 8.01 -3.78 -11.95
C LYS A 168 8.99 -2.62 -12.14
N ALA A 169 8.50 -1.38 -12.05
CA ALA A 169 9.32 -0.19 -12.23
C ALA A 169 10.26 0.07 -11.05
N LEU A 170 9.76 -0.07 -9.81
CA LEU A 170 10.52 0.20 -8.58
C LEU A 170 11.33 -1.01 -8.09
N HIS A 171 11.12 -2.19 -8.67
CA HIS A 171 11.64 -3.46 -8.16
C HIS A 171 11.25 -3.71 -6.69
N ILE A 172 9.99 -3.41 -6.36
CA ILE A 172 9.39 -3.63 -5.04
C ILE A 172 8.22 -4.60 -5.23
N SER A 173 7.99 -5.50 -4.27
CA SER A 173 6.86 -6.43 -4.39
C SER A 173 5.53 -5.68 -4.47
N ARG A 174 4.61 -6.18 -5.29
CA ARG A 174 3.24 -5.62 -5.41
C ARG A 174 2.57 -5.50 -4.04
N ARG A 175 2.77 -6.50 -3.18
CA ARG A 175 2.24 -6.52 -1.81
C ARG A 175 2.78 -5.36 -0.98
N ASN A 176 4.09 -5.10 -1.02
CA ASN A 176 4.69 -3.99 -0.26
C ASN A 176 4.19 -2.62 -0.75
N ILE A 177 3.96 -2.45 -2.05
CA ILE A 177 3.36 -1.21 -2.59
C ILE A 177 1.93 -1.06 -2.10
N SER A 178 1.12 -2.11 -2.20
CA SER A 178 -0.26 -2.10 -1.71
C SER A 178 -0.34 -1.81 -0.22
N ASP A 179 0.52 -2.44 0.59
CA ASP A 179 0.60 -2.21 2.03
C ASP A 179 1.02 -0.76 2.32
N ALA A 180 2.04 -0.24 1.62
CA ALA A 180 2.52 1.13 1.79
C ALA A 180 1.44 2.18 1.50
N VAL A 181 0.69 1.99 0.41
CA VAL A 181 -0.43 2.85 0.03
C VAL A 181 -1.51 2.80 1.11
N ALA A 182 -1.92 1.60 1.55
CA ALA A 182 -2.91 1.45 2.61
C ALA A 182 -2.45 2.05 3.96
N ILE A 183 -1.17 1.97 4.29
CA ILE A 183 -0.59 2.63 5.47
C ILE A 183 -0.65 4.15 5.32
N SER A 184 -0.37 4.69 4.13
CA SER A 184 -0.39 6.14 3.88
C SER A 184 -1.79 6.75 3.96
N GLU A 185 -2.82 5.94 3.66
CA GLU A 185 -4.24 6.31 3.76
C GLU A 185 -4.78 6.30 5.20
N LEU A 186 -3.97 5.87 6.18
CA LEU A 186 -4.37 5.98 7.58
C LEU A 186 -4.50 7.46 8.00
N PRO A 187 -5.45 7.78 8.89
CA PRO A 187 -5.59 9.11 9.45
C PRO A 187 -4.27 9.64 10.00
N VAL A 188 -4.03 10.93 9.80
CA VAL A 188 -2.78 11.60 10.21
C VAL A 188 -2.55 11.43 11.70
N SER A 189 -3.59 11.51 12.54
CA SER A 189 -3.51 11.33 13.99
C SER A 189 -2.88 9.99 14.37
N ILE A 190 -3.26 8.90 13.68
CA ILE A 190 -2.69 7.57 13.93
C ILE A 190 -1.25 7.49 13.42
N ARG A 191 -0.97 8.05 12.23
CA ARG A 191 0.39 8.05 11.66
C ARG A 191 1.38 8.83 12.51
N HIS A 192 0.94 9.95 13.12
CA HIS A 192 1.76 10.82 13.96
C HIS A 192 2.15 10.17 15.31
N LEU A 193 1.43 9.13 15.75
CA LEU A 193 1.87 8.35 16.91
C LEU A 193 3.25 7.74 16.67
N PHE A 194 3.54 7.36 15.43
CA PHE A 194 4.81 6.76 15.03
C PHE A 194 5.75 7.84 14.48
N GLY A 195 7.01 7.80 14.89
CA GLY A 195 8.06 8.57 14.21
C GLY A 195 8.18 8.14 12.75
N VAL A 196 8.62 9.05 11.86
CA VAL A 196 8.74 8.81 10.41
C VAL A 196 9.51 7.53 10.09
N GLN A 197 10.57 7.24 10.85
CA GLN A 197 11.41 6.06 10.67
C GLN A 197 10.87 4.80 11.38
N ALA A 198 9.99 4.97 12.36
CA ALA A 198 9.44 3.88 13.17
C ALA A 198 8.27 3.18 12.48
N LEU A 199 7.54 3.88 11.60
CA LEU A 199 6.43 3.31 10.84
C LEU A 199 6.95 2.48 9.65
N THR A 200 7.52 1.32 9.93
CA THR A 200 7.98 0.36 8.92
C THR A 200 6.82 -0.41 8.30
N LEU A 201 7.07 -1.14 7.20
CA LEU A 201 6.04 -2.03 6.60
C LEU A 201 5.56 -3.12 7.58
N CYS A 202 6.43 -3.61 8.46
CA CYS A 202 6.04 -4.62 9.46
C CYS A 202 5.07 -4.05 10.49
N VAL A 203 5.44 -2.90 11.08
CA VAL A 203 4.59 -2.14 12.03
C VAL A 203 3.27 -1.74 11.38
N GLY A 204 3.33 -1.20 10.16
CA GLY A 204 2.15 -0.79 9.42
C GLY A 204 1.20 -1.94 9.09
N ARG A 205 1.70 -3.16 8.83
CA ARG A 205 0.84 -4.34 8.66
C ARG A 205 0.10 -4.71 9.95
N LYS A 206 0.76 -4.66 11.10
CA LYS A 206 0.11 -4.88 12.40
C LYS A 206 -0.97 -3.82 12.64
N LEU A 207 -0.67 -2.56 12.32
CA LEU A 207 -1.62 -1.46 12.41
C LEU A 207 -2.83 -1.62 11.47
N LEU A 208 -2.60 -2.10 10.24
CA LEU A 208 -3.67 -2.42 9.31
C LEU A 208 -4.51 -3.63 9.77
N ALA A 209 -3.92 -4.57 10.51
CA ALA A 209 -4.67 -5.66 11.14
C ALA A 209 -5.57 -5.12 12.26
N LEU A 210 -5.03 -4.30 13.17
CA LEU A 210 -5.82 -3.61 14.22
C LEU A 210 -6.98 -2.79 13.62
N LYS A 211 -6.74 -2.07 12.52
CA LYS A 211 -7.80 -1.35 11.80
C LYS A 211 -8.94 -2.27 11.35
N ARG A 212 -8.65 -3.52 10.95
CA ARG A 212 -9.66 -4.49 10.52
C ARG A 212 -10.43 -5.08 11.69
N GLU A 213 -9.78 -5.23 12.84
CA GLU A 213 -10.36 -5.83 14.05
C GLU A 213 -11.24 -4.81 14.81
N LEU A 214 -10.73 -3.60 15.04
CA LEU A 214 -11.40 -2.56 15.84
C LEU A 214 -12.28 -1.63 14.99
N GLY A 215 -11.98 -1.48 13.70
CA GLY A 215 -12.53 -0.41 12.87
C GLY A 215 -11.74 0.91 12.98
N ILE A 216 -12.04 1.85 12.10
CA ILE A 216 -11.28 3.11 12.02
C ILE A 216 -11.64 4.10 13.14
N ASP A 217 -12.90 4.14 13.56
CA ASP A 217 -13.40 5.10 14.55
C ASP A 217 -12.87 4.78 15.95
N GLU A 218 -12.92 3.51 16.35
CA GLU A 218 -12.35 3.03 17.61
C GLU A 218 -10.83 3.22 17.65
N LEU A 219 -10.14 2.86 16.56
CA LEU A 219 -8.70 3.05 16.45
C LEU A 219 -8.32 4.54 16.57
N LEU A 220 -9.13 5.45 16.03
CA LEU A 220 -8.97 6.89 16.17
C LEU A 220 -9.20 7.37 17.60
N LEU A 221 -10.29 6.95 18.24
CA LEU A 221 -10.58 7.28 19.64
C LEU A 221 -9.43 6.87 20.55
N ARG A 222 -8.93 5.65 20.38
CA ARG A 222 -7.77 5.15 21.13
C ARG A 222 -6.53 5.99 20.83
N ALA A 223 -6.25 6.28 19.56
CA ALA A 223 -5.09 7.06 19.16
C ALA A 223 -5.09 8.48 19.76
N LEU A 224 -6.25 9.13 19.87
CA LEU A 224 -6.38 10.47 20.45
C LEU A 224 -6.03 10.53 21.94
N CYS A 225 -6.18 9.41 22.65
CA CYS A 225 -5.87 9.30 24.07
C CYS A 225 -4.41 8.91 24.34
N LYS A 226 -3.57 8.69 23.32
CA LYS A 226 -2.16 8.28 23.49
C LYS A 226 -1.19 9.37 23.09
N GLU A 227 -0.08 9.45 23.82
CA GLU A 227 1.05 10.34 23.51
C GLU A 227 1.88 9.80 22.33
N SER A 228 2.50 10.69 21.55
CA SER A 228 3.34 10.29 20.42
C SER A 228 4.66 9.65 20.90
N MET A 229 5.27 8.79 20.06
CA MET A 229 6.66 8.35 20.25
C MET A 229 7.67 9.51 20.36
N LEU A 230 7.32 10.67 19.82
CA LEU A 230 8.17 11.87 19.89
C LEU A 230 8.19 12.51 21.28
N ASP A 231 7.15 12.28 22.08
CA ASP A 231 6.95 12.95 23.36
C ASP A 231 7.61 12.20 24.53
N VAL A 232 7.86 10.89 24.37
CA VAL A 232 8.32 10.00 25.45
C VAL A 232 9.58 9.22 25.04
N VAL A 233 10.68 9.46 25.74
CA VAL A 233 11.96 8.77 25.53
C VAL A 233 11.83 7.27 25.81
N GLY A 234 12.28 6.43 24.87
CA GLY A 234 12.28 4.98 25.00
C GLY A 234 10.98 4.29 24.56
N ARG A 235 9.99 5.06 24.09
CA ARG A 235 8.76 4.52 23.50
C ARG A 235 9.07 3.89 22.14
N THR A 236 8.63 2.66 21.91
CA THR A 236 8.84 1.93 20.65
C THR A 236 7.53 1.80 19.87
N ALA A 237 7.62 1.46 18.58
CA ALA A 237 6.44 1.25 17.74
C ALA A 237 5.58 0.07 18.22
N ASP A 238 6.21 -1.00 18.73
CA ASP A 238 5.46 -2.15 19.27
C ASP A 238 4.69 -1.77 20.54
N ASN A 239 5.23 -0.87 21.38
CA ASN A 239 4.47 -0.36 22.54
C ASN A 239 3.21 0.35 22.09
N ILE A 240 3.30 1.27 21.11
CA ILE A 240 2.11 1.97 20.61
C ILE A 240 1.07 0.96 20.09
N LEU A 241 1.51 -0.08 19.38
CA LEU A 241 0.58 -1.09 18.86
C LEU A 241 -0.14 -1.86 19.98
N LEU A 242 0.57 -2.22 21.05
CA LEU A 242 -0.04 -2.85 22.23
C LEU A 242 -1.04 -1.90 22.91
N GLU A 243 -0.66 -0.63 23.04
CA GLU A 243 -1.48 0.42 23.66
C GLU A 243 -2.75 0.72 22.88
N LEU A 244 -2.68 0.64 21.55
CA LEU A 244 -3.84 0.75 20.67
C LEU A 244 -4.73 -0.50 20.73
N ASN A 245 -4.16 -1.66 21.05
CA ASN A 245 -4.94 -2.88 21.20
C ASN A 245 -5.65 -3.00 22.56
N ASP A 246 -5.46 -2.03 23.47
CA ASP A 246 -5.84 -2.13 24.88
C ASP A 246 -5.31 -3.42 25.54
N GLU A 247 -4.26 -4.02 24.97
CA GLU A 247 -3.47 -4.99 25.70
C GLU A 247 -2.76 -4.20 26.79
N ASP A 248 -3.11 -4.47 28.05
CA ASP A 248 -2.45 -3.89 29.22
C ASP A 248 -0.94 -3.97 29.00
N ILE A 249 -0.35 -2.87 28.54
CA ILE A 249 1.09 -2.71 28.56
C ILE A 249 1.38 -2.61 30.03
N GLY A 250 1.67 -3.75 30.66
CA GLY A 250 2.29 -3.77 31.97
C GLY A 250 3.44 -2.77 31.88
N PRO A 251 3.42 -1.70 32.70
CA PRO A 251 4.14 -0.47 32.45
C PRO A 251 5.58 -0.76 32.01
N LEU A 252 5.88 -0.33 30.77
CA LEU A 252 7.18 -0.33 30.11
C LEU A 252 8.33 -0.31 31.09
N ASP A 253 8.94 -1.47 31.36
CA ASP A 253 10.26 -1.63 32.00
C ASP A 253 10.56 -0.74 33.25
N LEU A 254 9.54 -0.16 33.87
CA LEU A 254 9.55 0.45 35.20
C LEU A 254 9.67 -0.65 36.26
N ARG A 255 9.61 -1.93 35.85
CA ARG A 255 9.72 -3.13 36.69
C ARG A 255 11.05 -3.30 37.43
N ARG A 256 12.01 -2.39 37.27
CA ARG A 256 13.14 -2.28 38.19
C ARG A 256 13.01 -1.15 39.21
N VAL A 257 11.78 -0.75 39.58
CA VAL A 257 11.57 -0.10 40.88
C VAL A 257 11.88 -1.12 41.97
N ARG A 258 13.10 -1.06 42.52
CA ARG A 258 13.50 -1.88 43.67
C ARG A 258 13.46 -1.01 44.91
N ILE A 259 12.61 -1.40 45.86
CA ILE A 259 12.56 -0.76 47.17
C ILE A 259 13.43 -1.57 48.13
N LYS A 260 14.41 -0.93 48.73
CA LYS A 260 15.32 -1.55 49.72
C LYS A 260 15.41 -0.68 50.97
N LYS A 261 15.76 -1.31 52.09
CA LYS A 261 16.19 -0.59 53.30
C LYS A 261 17.59 -0.01 53.05
N GLY A 262 17.73 1.30 53.18
CA GLY A 262 19.02 1.99 53.10
C GLY A 262 19.88 1.75 54.33
N ARG A 263 21.17 2.11 54.27
CA ARG A 263 22.05 2.09 55.43
C ARG A 263 21.59 3.15 56.46
N GLY A 264 21.20 2.73 57.66
CA GLY A 264 20.73 3.59 58.76
C GLY A 264 19.34 3.20 59.28
N SER A 265 18.99 3.64 60.49
CA SER A 265 17.60 3.62 60.95
C SER A 265 16.82 4.64 60.11
N ASN A 266 15.71 4.22 59.51
CA ASN A 266 14.75 5.09 58.80
C ASN A 266 15.14 5.58 57.41
N ARG A 267 15.85 4.76 56.61
CA ARG A 267 16.10 5.08 55.19
C ARG A 267 15.45 4.05 54.27
N LEU A 268 14.68 4.54 53.30
CA LEU A 268 14.11 3.77 52.20
C LEU A 268 14.82 4.20 50.92
N VAL A 269 15.35 3.25 50.15
CA VAL A 269 16.00 3.49 48.86
C VAL A 269 15.10 2.93 47.78
N ILE A 270 14.69 3.80 46.85
CA ILE A 270 13.91 3.44 45.67
C ILE A 270 14.88 3.51 44.48
N GLU A 271 15.34 2.37 44.00
CA GLU A 271 16.16 2.28 42.78
C GLU A 271 15.22 2.24 41.57
N CYS A 272 15.49 3.05 40.55
CA CYS A 272 14.69 3.12 39.32
C CYS A 272 15.58 3.56 38.15
N LYS A 273 15.15 3.30 36.90
CA LYS A 273 15.88 3.75 35.70
C LYS A 273 15.83 5.28 35.52
N ASP A 274 14.72 5.92 35.88
CA ASP A 274 14.52 7.36 35.74
C ASP A 274 14.16 7.99 37.09
N ALA A 275 15.20 8.42 37.82
CA ALA A 275 15.01 9.08 39.11
C ALA A 275 14.37 10.46 38.96
N ALA A 276 14.60 11.16 37.86
CA ALA A 276 14.10 12.51 37.65
C ALA A 276 12.56 12.51 37.56
N LEU A 277 11.98 11.49 36.92
CA LEU A 277 10.54 11.29 36.88
C LEU A 277 9.95 11.06 38.28
N LEU A 278 10.57 10.20 39.10
CA LEU A 278 10.13 9.97 40.47
C LEU A 278 10.21 11.23 41.34
N PHE A 279 11.24 12.06 41.16
CA PHE A 279 11.37 13.32 41.90
C PHE A 279 10.21 14.29 41.66
N ARG A 280 9.58 14.28 40.48
CA ARG A 280 8.40 15.13 40.20
C ARG A 280 7.21 14.78 41.10
N TYR A 281 7.08 13.51 41.48
CA TYR A 281 5.99 13.00 42.32
C TYR A 281 6.39 12.85 43.79
N ARG A 282 7.48 13.51 44.23
CA ARG A 282 8.02 13.40 45.60
C ARG A 282 6.95 13.59 46.67
N HIS A 283 6.15 14.64 46.57
CA HIS A 283 5.16 14.99 47.59
C HIS A 283 4.02 13.97 47.69
N GLU A 284 3.59 13.41 46.56
CA GLU A 284 2.57 12.37 46.51
C GLU A 284 3.08 11.08 47.15
N MET A 285 4.34 10.72 46.87
CA MET A 285 5.00 9.57 47.51
C MET A 285 5.15 9.77 49.02
N GLU A 286 5.61 10.94 49.46
CA GLU A 286 5.71 11.28 50.89
C GLU A 286 4.34 11.20 51.58
N GLY A 287 3.27 11.68 50.92
CA GLY A 287 1.90 11.60 51.42
C GLY A 287 1.38 10.16 51.53
N ALA A 288 1.63 9.33 50.51
CA ALA A 288 1.25 7.93 50.51
C ALA A 288 1.97 7.15 51.62
N ILE A 289 3.29 7.36 51.76
CA ILE A 289 4.10 6.75 52.82
C ILE A 289 3.58 7.18 54.21
N HIS A 290 3.33 8.47 54.43
CA HIS A 290 2.76 8.96 55.68
C HIS A 290 1.40 8.34 55.98
N LYS A 291 0.54 8.19 54.99
CA LYS A 291 -0.79 7.58 55.16
C LYS A 291 -0.68 6.11 55.60
N VAL A 292 0.26 5.36 55.03
CA VAL A 292 0.52 3.96 55.40
C VAL A 292 1.11 3.90 56.82
N LEU A 293 2.12 4.71 57.13
CA LEU A 293 2.72 4.77 58.46
C LEU A 293 1.70 5.16 59.52
N ARG A 294 0.86 6.17 59.27
CA ARG A 294 -0.18 6.62 60.21
C ARG A 294 -1.25 5.55 60.44
N ARG A 295 -1.59 4.74 59.42
CA ARG A 295 -2.50 3.59 59.58
C ARG A 295 -1.86 2.50 60.45
N ARG A 296 -0.59 2.18 60.22
CA ARG A 296 0.12 1.16 61.01
C ARG A 296 0.40 1.61 62.45
N LEU A 297 0.76 2.87 62.66
CA LEU A 297 1.05 3.43 63.99
C LEU A 297 -0.19 3.65 64.86
N ARG A 298 -1.40 3.58 64.29
CA ARG A 298 -2.66 3.58 65.06
C ARG A 298 -3.05 2.19 65.58
N ASP A 299 -2.32 1.15 65.19
CA ASP A 299 -2.60 -0.23 65.54
C ASP A 299 -1.64 -0.67 66.68
N PRO A 300 -2.08 -0.66 67.95
CA PRO A 300 -1.19 -0.80 69.12
C PRO A 300 -0.47 -2.15 69.19
N GLU A 301 -1.03 -3.22 68.61
CA GLU A 301 -0.40 -4.55 68.60
C GLU A 301 0.84 -4.62 67.69
N SER A 302 0.96 -3.72 66.71
CA SER A 302 2.09 -3.72 65.77
C SER A 302 3.37 -3.07 66.33
N PHE A 303 3.28 -2.49 67.54
CA PHE A 303 4.39 -1.79 68.20
C PHE A 303 5.40 -2.73 68.87
N GLU A 304 4.96 -3.88 69.39
CA GLU A 304 5.85 -4.84 70.09
C GLU A 304 6.77 -5.56 69.12
N VAL A 305 6.26 -5.96 67.95
CA VAL A 305 7.05 -6.65 66.92
C VAL A 305 8.15 -5.76 66.31
N ILE A 306 7.91 -4.45 66.20
CA ILE A 306 8.90 -3.48 65.67
C ILE A 306 9.92 -3.10 66.74
N ARG A 307 9.53 -3.04 68.02
CA ARG A 307 10.45 -2.76 69.13
C ARG A 307 11.41 -3.92 69.37
N ASP A 308 10.94 -5.16 69.28
CA ASP A 308 11.78 -6.36 69.43
C ASP A 308 12.78 -6.54 68.29
N SER A 309 12.42 -6.13 67.07
CA SER A 309 13.33 -6.18 65.91
C SER A 309 14.32 -5.02 65.83
N LEU A 310 14.17 -3.98 66.66
CA LEU A 310 15.11 -2.85 66.79
C LEU A 310 15.93 -2.90 68.09
N GLY A 311 15.63 -3.80 69.03
CA GLY A 311 16.17 -3.82 70.39
C GLY A 311 17.34 -4.75 70.68
N THR A 312 17.69 -5.71 69.81
CA THR A 312 18.70 -6.73 70.16
C THR A 312 20.08 -6.42 69.61
N ARG A 313 20.82 -5.51 70.26
CA ARG A 313 22.29 -5.53 70.33
C ARG A 313 22.82 -4.59 71.43
N ARG A 314 22.83 -5.10 72.66
CA ARG A 314 23.85 -4.75 73.67
C ARG A 314 24.42 -6.05 74.22
N SER A 315 25.43 -6.58 73.54
CA SER A 315 26.34 -7.55 74.14
C SER A 315 27.26 -6.77 75.08
N VAL A 316 27.03 -6.95 76.38
CA VAL A 316 27.96 -6.62 77.46
C VAL A 316 29.22 -7.45 77.24
N LEU A 317 30.39 -6.81 77.16
CA LEU A 317 31.68 -7.49 77.24
C LEU A 317 31.98 -7.82 78.72
N PRO A 318 32.46 -9.03 79.04
CA PRO A 318 32.89 -9.38 80.39
C PRO A 318 34.25 -8.74 80.70
N ARG A 319 34.47 -8.50 82.00
CA ARG A 319 35.66 -7.88 82.60
C ARG A 319 36.94 -8.66 82.35
#